data_AF-A0A0F9AGG6-F1
#
_entry.id   AF-A0A0F9AGG6-F1
#
_cell.length_a   1.000
_cell.length_b   1.000
_cell.length_c   1.000
_cell.angle_alpha   90.00
_cell.angle_beta   90.00
_cell.angle_gamma   90.00
#
_symmetry.space_group_name_H-M   'P 1'
#
loop_
_entity.id
_entity.type
_entity.pdbx_description
1 polymer ?
#
loop_
_entity_poly.entity_id
_entity_poly.type
_entity_poly.pdbx_seq_one_letter_code
_entity_poly.pdbx_strand_id
1 'polypeptide(L)'
;MKDQEKTKDQLISELEDLRQEKHDRNQAEESLRKSEEKYRILFETMEQGVVYQNASGEITSANPAAERILGLTLDQMQGRTSIDPRWRAVHEDGTTFPGEEHPSMIALKTGGVVNDVIMGVFNPETEVYRWILINA
;
A
#
# COMPACT_ATOMS: atom_id res chain seq x y z
N MET A 1 -12.18 -49.34 -28.60
CA MET A 1 -11.41 -48.27 -27.94
C MET A 1 -10.48 -48.97 -26.96
N LYS A 2 -9.16 -48.96 -27.21
CA LYS A 2 -8.18 -49.66 -26.39
C LYS A 2 -7.85 -48.80 -25.16
N ASP A 3 -8.18 -49.28 -23.97
CA ASP A 3 -7.58 -48.81 -22.73
C ASP A 3 -6.07 -49.04 -22.81
N GLN A 4 -5.28 -47.98 -22.80
CA GLN A 4 -3.86 -48.04 -22.53
C GLN A 4 -3.68 -48.07 -21.02
N GLU A 5 -3.63 -49.28 -20.46
CA GLU A 5 -3.25 -49.47 -19.07
C GLU A 5 -1.76 -49.10 -18.94
N LYS A 6 -1.47 -48.02 -18.22
CA LYS A 6 -0.09 -47.57 -17.98
C LYS A 6 0.67 -48.68 -17.26
N THR A 7 1.90 -48.93 -17.71
CA THR A 7 2.78 -49.88 -17.01
C THR A 7 3.14 -49.36 -15.62
N LYS A 8 3.45 -50.26 -14.69
CA LYS A 8 3.81 -49.90 -13.30
C LYS A 8 4.94 -48.86 -13.23
N ASP A 9 5.92 -48.96 -14.12
CA ASP A 9 7.05 -48.03 -14.17
C ASP A 9 6.63 -46.64 -14.67
N GLN A 10 5.68 -46.57 -15.61
CA GLN A 10 5.10 -45.29 -16.06
C GLN A 10 4.32 -44.60 -14.94
N LEU A 11 3.56 -45.37 -14.14
CA LEU A 11 2.84 -44.84 -12.99
C LEU A 11 3.79 -44.34 -11.89
N ILE A 12 4.92 -45.02 -11.67
CA ILE A 12 5.94 -44.58 -10.70
C ILE A 12 6.57 -43.26 -11.14
N SER A 13 6.99 -43.15 -12.41
CA SER A 13 7.57 -41.91 -12.95
C SER A 13 6.60 -40.74 -12.84
N GLU A 14 5.33 -40.92 -13.20
CA GLU A 14 4.32 -39.86 -13.12
C GLU A 14 4.03 -39.45 -11.67
N LEU A 15 4.06 -40.39 -10.72
CA LEU A 15 3.93 -40.08 -9.29
C LEU A 15 5.13 -39.30 -8.74
N GLU A 16 6.35 -39.59 -9.23
CA GLU A 16 7.56 -38.85 -8.86
C GLU A 16 7.51 -37.41 -9.39
N ASP A 17 7.11 -37.22 -10.65
CA ASP A 17 6.95 -35.91 -11.27
C ASP A 17 5.90 -35.07 -10.51
N LEU A 18 4.73 -35.65 -10.21
CA LEU A 18 3.68 -34.98 -9.44
C LEU A 18 4.12 -34.61 -8.02
N ARG A 19 4.95 -35.45 -7.38
CA ARG A 19 5.51 -35.15 -6.06
C ARG A 19 6.49 -33.99 -6.13
N GLN A 20 7.32 -33.95 -7.17
CA GLN A 20 8.26 -32.86 -7.39
C GLN A 20 7.52 -31.54 -7.66
N GLU A 21 6.55 -31.55 -8.57
CA GLU A 21 5.72 -30.37 -8.87
C GLU A 21 5.00 -29.85 -7.61
N LYS A 22 4.41 -30.75 -6.82
CA LYS A 22 3.77 -30.37 -5.54
C LYS A 22 4.78 -29.80 -4.55
N HIS A 23 5.97 -30.37 -4.48
CA HIS A 23 7.03 -29.86 -3.60
C HIS A 23 7.44 -28.45 -3.99
N ASP A 24 7.70 -28.23 -5.28
CA ASP A 24 8.13 -26.94 -5.83
C ASP A 24 7.04 -25.88 -5.63
N ARG A 25 5.78 -26.23 -5.88
CA ARG A 25 4.63 -25.33 -5.63
C ARG A 25 4.53 -24.94 -4.15
N ASN A 26 4.64 -25.91 -3.24
CA ASN A 26 4.56 -25.64 -1.81
C ASN A 26 5.72 -24.74 -1.34
N GLN A 27 6.92 -24.91 -1.89
CA GLN A 27 8.06 -24.04 -1.59
C GLN A 27 7.85 -22.61 -2.10
N ALA A 28 7.27 -22.46 -3.29
CA ALA A 28 6.93 -21.15 -3.85
C ALA A 28 5.84 -20.45 -3.02
N GLU A 29 4.78 -21.16 -2.64
CA GLU A 29 3.70 -20.65 -1.78
C GLU A 29 4.24 -20.21 -0.41
N GLU A 30 5.11 -21.01 0.23
CA GLU A 30 5.69 -20.64 1.52
C GLU A 30 6.64 -19.44 1.41
N SER A 31 7.40 -19.34 0.31
CA SER A 31 8.29 -18.20 0.06
C SER A 31 7.50 -16.91 -0.18
N LEU A 32 6.38 -16.99 -0.91
CA LEU A 32 5.45 -15.88 -1.10
C LEU A 32 4.85 -15.45 0.25
N ARG A 33 4.31 -16.40 1.02
CA ARG A 33 3.70 -16.15 2.33
C ARG A 33 4.66 -15.45 3.28
N LYS A 34 5.92 -15.92 3.36
CA LYS A 34 6.96 -15.28 4.19
C LYS A 34 7.29 -13.86 3.73
N SER A 35 7.31 -13.63 2.42
CA SER A 35 7.58 -12.30 1.86
C SER A 35 6.43 -11.34 2.18
N GLU A 36 5.18 -11.75 1.95
CA GLU A 36 3.99 -10.97 2.30
C GLU A 36 3.92 -10.65 3.80
N GLU A 37 4.22 -11.62 4.66
CA GLU A 37 4.29 -11.42 6.12
C GLU A 37 5.37 -10.40 6.50
N LYS A 38 6.55 -10.49 5.89
CA LYS A 38 7.62 -9.52 6.09
C LYS A 38 7.20 -8.11 5.65
N TYR A 39 6.59 -7.97 4.47
CA TYR A 39 6.11 -6.68 3.97
C TYR A 39 5.02 -6.09 4.86
N ARG A 40 4.06 -6.91 5.31
CA ARG A 40 2.99 -6.51 6.24
C ARG A 40 3.58 -5.98 7.54
N ILE A 41 4.49 -6.72 8.17
CA ILE A 41 5.13 -6.29 9.42
C ILE A 41 5.88 -4.97 9.21
N LEU A 42 6.65 -4.83 8.14
CA LEU A 42 7.36 -3.58 7.85
C LEU A 42 6.40 -2.41 7.68
N PHE A 43 5.32 -2.59 6.91
CA PHE A 43 4.31 -1.55 6.68
C PHE A 43 3.60 -1.14 7.99
N GLU A 44 3.18 -2.12 8.81
CA GLU A 44 2.45 -1.89 10.06
C GLU A 44 3.30 -1.27 11.18
N THR A 45 4.59 -1.60 11.22
CA THR A 45 5.52 -1.16 12.29
C THR A 45 6.31 0.10 11.93
N MET A 46 6.23 0.56 10.68
CA MET A 46 6.91 1.79 10.23
C MET A 46 6.40 3.01 11.01
N GLU A 47 7.32 3.91 11.39
CA GLU A 47 6.96 5.19 12.01
C GLU A 47 6.56 6.26 11.00
N GLN A 48 7.01 6.13 9.75
CA GLN A 48 6.59 6.98 8.64
C GLN A 48 5.16 6.63 8.22
N GLY A 49 4.34 7.66 8.02
CA GLY A 49 3.00 7.49 7.48
C GLY A 49 3.04 7.16 6.00
N VAL A 50 2.37 6.07 5.61
CA VAL A 50 2.22 5.66 4.21
C VAL A 50 0.74 5.52 3.90
N VAL A 51 0.31 6.12 2.79
CA VAL A 51 -1.03 5.94 2.22
C VAL A 51 -0.91 5.44 0.79
N TYR A 52 -1.79 4.54 0.39
CA TYR A 52 -1.96 4.11 -1.00
C TYR A 52 -3.15 4.81 -1.59
N GLN A 53 -3.00 5.29 -2.83
CA GLN A 53 -4.07 5.94 -3.58
C GLN A 53 -4.34 5.18 -4.88
N ASN A 54 -5.61 5.13 -5.30
CA ASN A 54 -5.97 4.62 -6.61
C ASN A 54 -5.73 5.67 -7.72
N ALA A 55 -6.03 5.30 -8.97
CA ALA A 55 -5.87 6.19 -10.13
C ALA A 55 -6.76 7.45 -10.09
N SER A 56 -7.79 7.47 -9.24
CA SER A 56 -8.63 8.66 -8.98
C SER A 56 -8.08 9.53 -7.85
N GLY A 57 -6.93 9.16 -7.25
CA GLY A 57 -6.33 9.85 -6.12
C GLY A 57 -6.98 9.52 -4.78
N GLU A 58 -7.88 8.55 -4.72
CA GLU A 58 -8.60 8.18 -3.50
C GLU A 58 -7.76 7.22 -2.65
N ILE A 59 -7.69 7.46 -1.35
CA ILE A 59 -6.99 6.60 -0.39
C ILE A 59 -7.68 5.24 -0.33
N THR A 60 -6.91 4.17 -0.55
CA THR A 60 -7.36 2.78 -0.50
C THR A 60 -6.80 2.02 0.69
N SER A 61 -5.66 2.45 1.23
CA SER A 61 -5.01 1.85 2.39
C SER A 61 -4.09 2.87 3.06
N ALA A 62 -3.85 2.68 4.35
CA ALA A 62 -2.97 3.50 5.16
C ALA A 62 -2.33 2.61 6.23
N ASN A 63 -1.08 2.89 6.60
CA ASN A 63 -0.47 2.21 7.74
C ASN A 63 -0.86 2.87 9.06
N PRO A 64 -0.64 2.20 10.21
CA PRO A 64 -0.97 2.75 11.52
C PRO A 64 -0.27 4.08 11.84
N ALA A 65 0.91 4.33 11.27
CA ALA A 65 1.58 5.62 11.44
C ALA A 65 0.84 6.76 10.73
N ALA A 66 0.33 6.54 9.51
CA ALA A 66 -0.48 7.54 8.80
C ALA A 66 -1.73 7.89 9.61
N GLU A 67 -2.42 6.90 10.17
CA GLU A 67 -3.59 7.12 11.03
C GLU A 67 -3.23 8.01 12.24
N ARG A 68 -2.14 7.70 12.95
CA ARG A 68 -1.67 8.48 14.11
C ARG A 68 -1.21 9.89 13.73
N ILE A 69 -0.56 10.05 12.59
CA ILE A 69 -0.05 11.34 12.11
C ILE A 69 -1.24 12.24 11.74
N LEU A 70 -2.19 11.69 10.99
CA LEU A 70 -3.34 12.43 10.46
C LEU A 70 -4.49 12.55 11.47
N GLY A 71 -4.52 11.74 12.52
CA GLY A 71 -5.58 11.73 13.54
C GLY A 71 -6.90 11.21 13.00
N LEU A 72 -6.84 10.28 12.03
CA LEU A 72 -7.99 9.70 11.36
C LEU A 72 -7.76 8.20 11.16
N THR A 73 -8.80 7.40 11.30
CA THR A 73 -8.74 5.97 10.95
C THR A 73 -8.77 5.77 9.44
N LEU A 74 -8.32 4.61 8.94
CA LEU A 74 -8.43 4.24 7.53
C LEU A 74 -9.88 4.32 7.06
N ASP A 75 -10.85 3.80 7.82
CA ASP A 75 -12.27 3.89 7.48
C ASP A 75 -12.75 5.34 7.30
N GLN A 76 -12.20 6.26 8.11
CA GLN A 76 -12.48 7.68 7.97
C GLN A 76 -11.79 8.28 6.76
N MET A 77 -10.65 7.77 6.32
CA MET A 77 -9.86 8.30 5.19
C MET A 77 -10.21 7.68 3.83
N GLN A 78 -10.72 6.45 3.82
CA GLN A 78 -10.91 5.66 2.61
C GLN A 78 -11.88 6.34 1.63
N GLY A 79 -11.53 6.29 0.34
CA GLY A 79 -12.31 6.94 -0.72
C GLY A 79 -12.09 8.45 -0.83
N ARG A 80 -11.27 9.06 0.05
CA ARG A 80 -10.99 10.49 0.00
C ARG A 80 -9.70 10.77 -0.73
N THR A 81 -9.64 11.96 -1.28
CA THR A 81 -8.47 12.48 -1.96
C THR A 81 -7.72 13.45 -1.05
N SER A 82 -6.48 13.78 -1.43
CA SER A 82 -5.68 14.79 -0.74
C SER A 82 -6.33 16.18 -0.76
N ILE A 83 -7.26 16.44 -1.67
CA ILE A 83 -7.95 17.73 -1.80
C ILE A 83 -9.20 17.88 -0.90
N ASP A 84 -9.54 16.86 -0.09
CA ASP A 84 -10.67 16.93 0.84
C ASP A 84 -10.48 18.10 1.83
N PRO A 85 -11.46 19.01 1.99
CA PRO A 85 -11.32 20.20 2.83
C PRO A 85 -11.08 19.89 4.32
N ARG A 86 -11.36 18.67 4.79
CA ARG A 86 -11.09 18.26 6.17
C ARG A 86 -9.62 18.27 6.52
N TRP A 87 -8.72 18.08 5.55
CA TRP A 87 -7.28 18.16 5.77
C TRP A 87 -6.83 19.58 6.17
N ARG A 88 -7.60 20.60 5.76
CA ARG A 88 -7.31 22.03 5.97
C ARG A 88 -5.86 22.35 5.62
N ALA A 89 -5.39 21.89 4.46
CA ALA A 89 -3.99 21.99 4.10
C ALA A 89 -3.50 23.44 4.05
N VAL A 90 -2.31 23.68 4.62
CA VAL A 90 -1.67 24.99 4.66
C VAL A 90 -0.19 24.92 4.33
N HIS A 91 0.35 25.99 3.75
CA HIS A 91 1.78 26.24 3.63
C HIS A 91 2.37 26.65 4.98
N GLU A 92 3.71 26.63 5.09
CA GLU A 92 4.45 27.03 6.31
C GLU A 92 4.13 28.44 6.81
N ASP A 93 3.73 29.35 5.91
CA ASP A 93 3.31 30.72 6.25
C ASP A 93 1.85 30.83 6.72
N GLY A 94 1.12 29.70 6.75
CA GLY A 94 -0.28 29.61 7.17
C GLY A 94 -1.31 29.91 6.07
N THR A 95 -0.88 30.23 4.86
CA THR A 95 -1.78 30.36 3.72
C THR A 95 -2.34 28.98 3.30
N THR A 96 -3.52 28.96 2.69
CA THR A 96 -4.12 27.71 2.20
C THR A 96 -3.23 27.06 1.15
N PHE A 97 -2.99 25.76 1.29
CA PHE A 97 -2.29 24.96 0.29
C PHE A 97 -3.29 24.50 -0.77
N PRO A 98 -3.18 24.91 -2.05
CA PRO A 98 -4.10 24.48 -3.09
C PRO A 98 -4.02 22.98 -3.36
N GLY A 99 -5.17 22.32 -3.44
CA GLY A 99 -5.24 20.87 -3.65
C GLY A 99 -4.53 20.34 -4.91
N GLU A 100 -4.55 21.11 -6.00
CA GLU A 100 -3.85 20.78 -7.25
C GLU A 100 -2.32 20.78 -7.12
N GLU A 101 -1.81 21.47 -6.09
CA GLU A 101 -0.38 21.56 -5.80
C GLU A 101 0.05 20.54 -4.74
N HIS A 102 -0.89 19.75 -4.20
CA HIS A 102 -0.53 18.69 -3.26
C HIS A 102 0.38 17.66 -3.95
N PRO A 103 1.45 17.17 -3.28
CA PRO A 103 2.44 16.30 -3.90
C PRO A 103 1.86 15.08 -4.61
N SER A 104 0.88 14.40 -3.99
CA SER A 104 0.25 13.24 -4.60
C SER A 104 -0.63 13.55 -5.81
N MET A 105 -1.20 14.75 -5.89
CA MET A 105 -1.97 15.19 -7.06
C MET A 105 -1.03 15.55 -8.22
N ILE A 106 0.10 16.20 -7.93
CA ILE A 106 1.13 16.47 -8.94
C ILE A 106 1.72 15.15 -9.46
N ALA A 107 2.07 14.22 -8.57
CA ALA A 107 2.63 12.91 -8.94
C ALA A 107 1.64 12.12 -9.81
N LEU A 108 0.36 12.05 -9.40
CA LEU A 108 -0.69 11.37 -10.17
C LEU A 108 -0.91 11.98 -11.56
N LYS A 109 -0.88 13.31 -11.67
CA LYS A 109 -1.09 14.04 -12.92
C LYS A 109 0.09 13.94 -13.88
N THR A 110 1.31 13.94 -13.35
CA THR A 110 2.54 13.99 -14.16
C THR A 110 3.16 12.61 -14.41
N GLY A 111 2.84 11.62 -13.56
CA GLY A 111 3.51 10.33 -13.52
C GLY A 111 4.94 10.38 -12.97
N GLY A 112 5.39 11.55 -12.50
CA GLY A 112 6.71 11.76 -11.93
C GLY A 112 6.70 11.70 -10.41
N VAL A 113 7.86 11.42 -9.82
CA VAL A 113 8.04 11.45 -8.36
C VAL A 113 8.17 12.91 -7.89
N VAL A 114 7.47 13.24 -6.81
CA VAL A 114 7.54 14.52 -6.10
C VAL A 114 8.08 14.28 -4.70
N ASN A 115 9.20 14.89 -4.35
CA ASN A 115 9.85 14.69 -3.05
C ASN A 115 9.98 15.99 -2.27
N ASP A 116 10.16 15.84 -0.96
CA ASP A 116 10.61 16.88 -0.04
C ASP A 116 9.68 18.10 0.06
N VAL A 117 8.36 17.86 -0.03
CA VAL A 117 7.37 18.94 0.13
C VAL A 117 6.82 18.96 1.55
N ILE A 118 6.95 20.11 2.22
CA ILE A 118 6.39 20.34 3.55
C ILE A 118 4.97 20.89 3.41
N MET A 119 4.03 20.28 4.14
CA MET A 119 2.63 20.73 4.20
C MET A 119 2.13 20.64 5.64
N GLY A 120 1.33 21.62 6.04
CA GLY A 120 0.60 21.59 7.29
C GLY A 120 -0.77 20.93 7.09
N VAL A 121 -1.11 19.95 7.91
CA VAL A 121 -2.43 19.29 7.91
C VAL A 121 -3.05 19.37 9.29
N PHE A 122 -4.36 19.58 9.35
CA PHE A 122 -5.08 19.63 10.62
C PHE A 122 -5.36 18.22 11.14
N ASN A 123 -4.91 17.92 12.35
CA ASN A 123 -5.19 16.67 13.03
C ASN A 123 -6.44 16.86 13.93
N PRO A 124 -7.58 16.22 13.62
CA PRO A 124 -8.83 16.47 14.33
C PRO A 124 -8.89 15.82 15.72
N GLU A 125 -8.06 14.80 15.99
CA GLU A 125 -7.98 14.16 17.31
C GLU A 125 -7.29 15.05 18.34
N THR A 126 -6.25 15.78 17.91
CA THR A 126 -5.44 16.65 18.78
C THR A 126 -5.75 18.13 18.63
N GLU A 127 -6.61 18.50 17.69
CA GLU A 127 -7.01 19.87 17.35
C GLU A 127 -5.84 20.82 17.01
N VAL A 128 -4.73 20.27 16.51
CA VAL A 128 -3.54 21.05 16.11
C VAL A 128 -3.10 20.71 14.69
N TYR A 129 -2.41 21.66 14.05
CA TYR A 129 -1.72 21.40 12.81
C TYR A 129 -0.47 20.55 13.04
N ARG A 130 -0.24 19.59 12.15
CA ARG A 130 1.03 18.86 12.05
C ARG A 130 1.69 19.18 10.73
N TRP A 131 3.00 19.44 10.80
CA TRP A 131 3.84 19.56 9.62
C TRP A 131 4.27 18.17 9.19
N ILE A 132 4.01 17.84 7.93
CA ILE A 132 4.41 16.58 7.32
C ILE A 132 5.31 16.87 6.12
N LEU A 133 6.39 16.09 6.02
CA LEU A 133 7.24 16.03 4.83
C LEU A 133 6.71 14.90 3.96
N ILE A 134 6.31 15.22 2.72
CA ILE A 134 5.64 14.30 1.83
C ILE A 134 6.55 13.96 0.64
N ASN A 135 6.59 12.67 0.33
CA ASN A 135 7.12 12.13 -0.91
C ASN A 135 6.00 11.33 -1.59
N ALA A 136 5.77 11.55 -2.89
CA ALA A 136 4.67 10.96 -3.65
C ALA A 136 5.08 10.57 -5.07
#